data_AF-A0A0M1JXW4-F1
#
_entry.id   AF-A0A0M1JXW4-F1
#
_cell.length_a   1.000
_cell.length_b   1.000
_cell.length_c   1.000
_cell.angle_alpha   90.00
_cell.angle_beta   90.00
_cell.angle_gamma   90.00
#
_symmetry.space_group_name_H-M   'P 1'
#
loop_
_entity.id
_entity.type
_entity.pdbx_description
1 polymer ?
#
loop_
_entity_poly.entity_id
_entity_poly.type
_entity_poly.pdbx_seq_one_letter_code
_entity_poly.pdbx_strand_id
1 'polypeptide(L)'
;MSAANRQGMATPQELNDQIYYTIQQSSPFVAGKIGSNELLVCLWHLEWKLWTRLGIKFSWNCTEYLATGGGIFPRNTASYHEYAQAYIKALGQIDYLGMWHNDGEMKLVSTFAPQAKLANYLGLEPYLNYHKPWTQALADKRVLVVTSFAQTMTQQISNISKVWMNFQKKTGQILIPESASFEVVKFPYGFDPEVQQKYGSWQKIMEMMTAEISAKNFDVAILGCGAYSLLLADRIKKSGKSAIHLGGSTQILFGIRGSRWEDKSWFLENLNDYWTYPLDEDKPQEKAMKNCENACYW
;
A
#
# COMPACT_ATOMS: atom_id res chain seq x y z
N MET A 1 14.87 22.70 -10.96
CA MET A 1 15.47 21.35 -10.81
C MET A 1 15.87 21.19 -9.35
N SER A 2 14.99 20.62 -8.54
CA SER A 2 15.17 20.49 -7.09
C SER A 2 16.19 19.42 -6.73
N ALA A 3 16.70 19.45 -5.51
CA ALA A 3 17.84 18.70 -4.97
C ALA A 3 17.74 17.15 -4.99
N ALA A 4 16.81 16.56 -5.74
CA ALA A 4 16.63 15.12 -5.90
C ALA A 4 17.68 14.45 -6.81
N ASN A 5 18.49 15.21 -7.57
CA ASN A 5 19.57 14.65 -8.40
C ASN A 5 20.87 14.32 -7.61
N ARG A 6 20.84 14.27 -6.28
CA ARG A 6 22.03 13.95 -5.45
C ARG A 6 21.76 12.78 -4.51
N GLN A 7 21.63 11.58 -5.08
CA GLN A 7 21.87 10.24 -4.52
C GLN A 7 21.24 9.29 -5.54
N GLY A 8 21.92 8.20 -5.94
CA GLY A 8 21.52 7.32 -7.05
C GLY A 8 20.20 6.57 -6.86
N MET A 9 19.09 7.32 -6.86
CA MET A 9 17.73 6.85 -6.74
C MET A 9 17.18 6.56 -8.13
N ALA A 10 16.55 5.40 -8.29
CA ALA A 10 15.95 4.98 -9.54
C ALA A 10 14.75 5.86 -9.93
N THR A 11 14.57 6.02 -11.23
CA THR A 11 13.40 6.63 -11.85
C THR A 11 12.14 5.76 -11.62
N PRO A 12 10.92 6.33 -11.79
CA PRO A 12 9.69 5.54 -11.75
C PRO A 12 9.71 4.32 -12.69
N GLN A 13 10.20 4.50 -13.92
CA GLN A 13 10.28 3.42 -14.90
C GLN A 13 11.26 2.33 -14.47
N GLU A 14 12.43 2.69 -13.93
CA GLU A 14 13.42 1.71 -13.44
C GLU A 14 12.87 0.87 -12.28
N LEU A 15 12.13 1.47 -11.34
CA LEU A 15 11.46 0.73 -10.26
C LEU A 15 10.41 -0.23 -10.82
N ASN A 16 9.56 0.27 -11.71
CA ASN A 16 8.54 -0.54 -12.37
C ASN A 16 9.17 -1.73 -13.09
N ASP A 17 10.26 -1.53 -13.83
CA ASP A 17 10.98 -2.58 -14.54
C ASP A 17 11.60 -3.59 -13.57
N GLN A 18 12.19 -3.13 -12.48
CA GLN A 18 12.73 -4.01 -11.44
C GLN A 18 11.65 -4.92 -10.84
N ILE A 19 10.47 -4.38 -10.54
CA ILE A 19 9.33 -5.16 -10.04
C ILE A 19 8.89 -6.17 -11.11
N TYR A 20 8.72 -5.72 -12.36
CA TYR A 20 8.36 -6.58 -13.50
C TYR A 20 9.28 -7.79 -13.60
N TYR A 21 10.60 -7.58 -13.67
CA TYR A 21 11.56 -8.67 -13.83
C TYR A 21 11.63 -9.58 -12.60
N THR A 22 11.46 -9.03 -11.39
CA THR A 22 11.50 -9.84 -10.17
C THR A 22 10.28 -10.75 -10.05
N ILE A 23 9.09 -10.31 -10.50
CA ILE A 23 7.90 -11.18 -10.60
C ILE A 23 8.16 -12.36 -11.54
N GLN A 24 8.82 -12.13 -12.68
CA GLN A 24 9.12 -13.21 -13.63
C GLN A 24 10.10 -14.25 -13.08
N GLN A 25 11.10 -13.80 -12.31
CA GLN A 25 12.11 -14.67 -11.68
C GLN A 25 11.56 -15.54 -10.55
N SER A 26 10.31 -15.33 -10.13
CA SER A 26 9.65 -16.09 -9.05
C SER A 26 10.45 -16.11 -7.73
N SER A 27 11.29 -15.11 -7.51
CA SER A 27 12.04 -14.92 -6.27
C SER A 27 11.21 -14.10 -5.27
N PRO A 28 11.11 -14.50 -3.99
CA PRO A 28 10.33 -13.76 -3.01
C PRO A 28 10.85 -12.34 -2.80
N PHE A 29 9.99 -11.35 -2.95
CA PHE A 29 10.35 -9.95 -2.75
C PHE A 29 9.23 -9.14 -2.08
N VAL A 30 9.59 -7.99 -1.53
CA VAL A 30 8.67 -6.96 -1.07
C VAL A 30 8.97 -5.66 -1.79
N ALA A 31 7.94 -5.13 -2.45
CA ALA A 31 7.93 -3.77 -2.98
C ALA A 31 6.89 -2.94 -2.23
N GLY A 32 7.16 -1.68 -1.94
CA GLY A 32 6.21 -0.83 -1.23
C GLY A 32 6.70 0.57 -0.97
N LYS A 33 5.97 1.29 -0.12
CA LYS A 33 6.25 2.66 0.31
C LYS A 33 6.01 2.81 1.81
N ILE A 34 6.61 3.83 2.40
CA ILE A 34 6.30 4.24 3.78
C ILE A 34 5.17 5.26 3.71
N GLY A 35 4.09 5.04 4.45
CA GLY A 35 3.03 6.03 4.58
C GLY A 35 3.39 7.11 5.62
N SER A 36 2.77 8.28 5.50
CA SER A 36 3.10 9.43 6.34
C SER A 36 2.85 9.16 7.82
N ASN A 37 1.77 8.44 8.16
CA ASN A 37 1.40 8.17 9.55
C ASN A 37 2.37 7.17 10.19
N GLU A 38 2.78 6.15 9.44
CA GLU A 38 3.72 5.13 9.87
C GLU A 38 5.12 5.72 10.04
N LEU A 39 5.54 6.60 9.13
CA LEU A 39 6.79 7.36 9.27
C LEU A 39 6.81 8.15 10.57
N LEU A 40 5.76 8.95 10.82
CA LEU A 40 5.68 9.81 12.01
C LEU A 40 5.79 9.00 13.31
N VAL A 41 5.11 7.86 13.39
CA VAL A 41 5.16 7.01 14.59
C VAL A 41 6.52 6.34 14.76
N CYS A 42 7.20 5.95 13.67
CA CYS A 42 8.57 5.46 13.75
C CYS A 42 9.54 6.54 14.23
N LEU A 43 9.43 7.77 13.72
CA LEU A 43 10.27 8.89 14.14
C LEU A 43 10.04 9.27 15.61
N TRP A 44 8.79 9.25 16.07
CA TRP A 44 8.42 9.42 17.48
C TRP A 44 9.02 8.32 18.35
N HIS A 45 8.86 7.05 17.97
CA HIS A 45 9.40 5.90 18.68
C HIS A 45 10.92 5.99 18.88
N LEU A 46 11.63 6.46 17.85
CA LEU A 46 13.09 6.58 17.85
C LEU A 46 13.60 7.86 18.53
N GLU A 47 12.70 8.73 18.98
CA GLU A 47 12.99 10.08 19.48
C GLU A 47 13.84 10.94 18.51
N TRP A 48 13.69 10.71 17.22
CA TRP A 48 14.46 11.44 16.22
C TRP A 48 13.92 12.85 16.03
N LYS A 49 14.84 13.82 16.00
CA LYS A 49 14.56 15.19 15.60
C LYS A 49 14.67 15.30 14.09
N LEU A 50 13.68 15.93 13.46
CA LEU A 50 13.83 16.37 12.07
C LEU A 50 14.70 17.63 12.01
N TRP A 51 15.48 17.74 10.94
CA TRP A 51 16.24 18.94 10.60
C TRP A 51 15.34 20.04 10.03
N THR A 52 14.19 20.28 10.63
CA THR A 52 13.58 21.61 10.49
C THR A 52 14.47 22.59 11.28
N ARG A 53 14.54 23.87 10.87
CA ARG A 53 15.34 24.91 11.57
C ARG A 53 15.05 25.01 13.09
N LEU A 54 13.98 24.38 13.57
CA LEU A 54 13.50 24.39 14.94
C LEU A 54 13.82 23.11 15.74
N GLY A 55 14.36 22.05 15.12
CA GLY A 55 14.77 20.82 15.84
C GLY A 55 13.65 20.15 16.66
N ILE A 56 12.41 20.24 16.18
CA ILE A 56 11.20 19.83 16.91
C ILE A 56 11.20 18.31 17.10
N LYS A 57 11.05 17.86 18.35
CA LYS A 57 10.75 16.47 18.68
C LYS A 57 9.28 16.19 18.38
N PHE A 58 9.00 15.03 17.79
CA PHE A 58 7.62 14.56 17.67
C PHE A 58 7.03 14.30 19.05
N SER A 59 5.81 14.80 19.29
CA SER A 59 5.05 14.56 20.51
C SER A 59 4.09 13.39 20.33
N TRP A 60 3.52 12.90 21.44
CA TRP A 60 2.48 11.88 21.42
C TRP A 60 1.31 12.21 20.48
N ASN A 61 1.03 13.48 20.22
CA ASN A 61 -0.07 13.89 19.34
C ASN A 61 0.09 13.40 17.88
N CYS A 62 1.31 13.18 17.40
CA CYS A 62 1.50 12.66 16.03
C CYS A 62 0.95 11.23 15.86
N THR A 63 0.78 10.49 16.97
CA THR A 63 0.23 9.13 16.96
C THR A 63 -1.27 9.09 16.69
N GLU A 64 -1.98 10.22 16.81
CA GLU A 64 -3.43 10.31 16.57
C GLU A 64 -3.78 9.83 15.15
N TYR A 65 -3.01 10.26 14.15
CA TYR A 65 -3.27 9.91 12.75
C TYR A 65 -3.13 8.41 12.46
N LEU A 66 -2.22 7.73 13.18
CA LEU A 66 -2.10 6.28 13.07
C LEU A 66 -3.31 5.57 13.71
N ALA A 67 -3.97 6.18 14.70
CA ALA A 67 -5.19 5.65 15.28
C ALA A 67 -6.40 5.86 14.35
N THR A 68 -6.61 7.10 13.89
CA THR A 68 -7.81 7.53 13.18
C THR A 68 -7.79 7.21 11.69
N GLY A 69 -6.62 7.29 11.04
CA GLY A 69 -6.45 6.94 9.63
C GLY A 69 -5.76 5.59 9.43
N GLY A 70 -4.77 5.26 10.26
CA GLY A 70 -4.04 3.99 10.17
C GLY A 70 -4.79 2.79 10.78
N GLY A 71 -5.74 3.05 11.68
CA GLY A 71 -6.49 1.99 12.36
C GLY A 71 -5.65 1.12 13.27
N ILE A 72 -4.57 1.64 13.87
CA ILE A 72 -3.78 0.93 14.88
C ILE A 72 -4.38 1.21 16.27
N PHE A 73 -4.68 0.13 17.01
CA PHE A 73 -5.32 0.21 18.33
C PHE A 73 -4.84 -0.93 19.23
N PRO A 74 -4.87 -0.78 20.57
CA PRO A 74 -5.29 0.41 21.31
C PRO A 74 -4.29 1.56 21.22
N ARG A 75 -4.78 2.81 21.26
CA ARG A 75 -3.94 4.02 21.28
C ARG A 75 -3.37 4.28 22.67
N ASN A 76 -2.31 3.55 23.00
CA ASN A 76 -1.49 3.77 24.18
C ASN A 76 0.00 3.63 23.85
N THR A 77 0.85 4.16 24.73
CA THR A 77 2.30 4.25 24.52
C THR A 77 2.93 2.89 24.21
N ALA A 78 2.60 1.86 24.99
CA ALA A 78 3.17 0.52 24.83
C ALA A 78 2.84 -0.08 23.45
N SER A 79 1.56 -0.12 23.10
CA SER A 79 1.07 -0.64 21.81
C SER A 79 1.73 0.06 20.61
N TYR A 80 1.97 1.37 20.71
CA TYR A 80 2.55 2.15 19.62
C TYR A 80 4.06 2.00 19.51
N HIS A 81 4.77 1.79 20.62
CA HIS A 81 6.17 1.37 20.54
C HIS A 81 6.30 -0.03 19.92
N GLU A 82 5.43 -0.98 20.30
CA GLU A 82 5.40 -2.31 19.70
C GLU A 82 5.11 -2.25 18.19
N TYR A 83 4.13 -1.44 17.78
CA TYR A 83 3.82 -1.23 16.38
C TYR A 83 5.01 -0.65 15.62
N ALA A 84 5.64 0.41 16.13
CA ALA A 84 6.79 1.03 15.50
C ALA A 84 7.97 0.06 15.35
N GLN A 85 8.23 -0.76 16.37
CA GLN A 85 9.26 -1.81 16.30
C GLN A 85 8.93 -2.86 15.24
N ALA A 86 7.68 -3.31 15.19
CA ALA A 86 7.23 -4.26 14.18
C ALA A 86 7.33 -3.68 12.76
N TYR A 87 6.96 -2.41 12.58
CA TYR A 87 7.05 -1.69 11.31
C TYR A 87 8.50 -1.50 10.85
N ILE A 88 9.40 -1.05 11.74
CA ILE A 88 10.82 -0.90 11.44
C ILE A 88 11.45 -2.24 11.05
N LYS A 89 11.10 -3.32 11.76
CA LYS A 89 11.54 -4.68 11.42
C LYS A 89 11.05 -5.11 10.03
N ALA A 90 9.78 -4.84 9.72
CA ALA A 90 9.19 -5.15 8.41
C ALA A 90 9.81 -4.31 7.28
N LEU A 91 10.07 -3.02 7.54
CA LEU A 91 10.79 -2.13 6.63
C LEU A 91 12.16 -2.71 6.27
N GLY A 92 12.89 -3.28 7.22
CA GLY A 92 14.18 -3.92 6.94
C GLY A 92 14.13 -5.14 6.00
N GLN A 93 12.94 -5.63 5.63
CA GLN A 93 12.77 -6.70 4.65
C GLN A 93 12.42 -6.20 3.24
N ILE A 94 12.22 -4.90 3.03
CA ILE A 94 11.83 -4.34 1.74
C ILE A 94 13.00 -4.42 0.74
N ASP A 95 12.72 -4.87 -0.49
CA ASP A 95 13.70 -4.91 -1.57
C ASP A 95 13.61 -3.67 -2.44
N TYR A 96 12.39 -3.19 -2.67
CA TYR A 96 12.09 -2.06 -3.54
C TYR A 96 11.22 -1.04 -2.81
N LEU A 97 11.77 0.14 -2.54
CA LEU A 97 11.06 1.19 -1.82
C LEU A 97 10.80 2.41 -2.70
N GLY A 98 9.51 2.73 -2.86
CA GLY A 98 9.05 3.99 -3.40
C GLY A 98 9.11 5.11 -2.35
N MET A 99 10.00 6.07 -2.55
CA MET A 99 10.21 7.24 -1.70
C MET A 99 9.19 8.35 -2.03
N TRP A 100 8.55 8.90 -0.99
CA TRP A 100 7.73 10.11 -1.09
C TRP A 100 8.56 11.40 -0.98
N HIS A 101 9.72 11.32 -0.34
CA HIS A 101 10.53 12.45 0.16
C HIS A 101 9.89 13.19 1.33
N ASN A 102 9.20 12.46 2.20
CA ASN A 102 8.78 13.02 3.48
C ASN A 102 9.99 13.26 4.38
N ASP A 103 9.94 14.29 5.22
CA ASP A 103 11.03 14.61 6.14
C ASP A 103 11.32 13.42 7.08
N GLY A 104 12.59 13.00 7.13
CA GLY A 104 13.03 11.86 7.96
C GLY A 104 12.92 10.49 7.28
N GLU A 105 12.20 10.37 6.16
CA GLU A 105 12.04 9.11 5.43
C GLU A 105 13.40 8.53 5.01
N MET A 106 14.24 9.34 4.35
CA MET A 106 15.58 8.91 3.91
C MET A 106 16.47 8.48 5.08
N LYS A 107 16.37 9.16 6.23
CA LYS A 107 17.11 8.78 7.44
C LYS A 107 16.64 7.43 7.98
N LEU A 108 15.33 7.21 8.01
CA LEU A 108 14.73 5.95 8.48
C LEU A 108 15.17 4.78 7.58
N VAL A 109 15.05 4.97 6.28
CA VAL A 109 15.36 3.96 5.27
C VAL A 109 16.84 3.62 5.25
N SER A 110 17.73 4.63 5.21
CA SER A 110 19.18 4.38 5.24
C SER A 110 19.67 3.71 6.53
N THR A 111 18.92 3.84 7.63
CA THR A 111 19.25 3.19 8.91
C THR A 111 18.74 1.75 8.98
N PHE A 112 17.49 1.50 8.57
CA PHE A 112 16.81 0.23 8.83
C PHE A 112 16.58 -0.64 7.59
N ALA A 113 16.70 -0.09 6.39
CA ALA A 113 16.62 -0.81 5.12
C ALA A 113 17.74 -0.38 4.14
N PRO A 114 19.03 -0.44 4.54
CA PRO A 114 20.13 0.06 3.72
C PRO A 114 20.33 -0.71 2.41
N GLN A 115 19.75 -1.91 2.28
CA GLN A 115 19.83 -2.74 1.07
C GLN A 115 18.66 -2.50 0.10
N ALA A 116 17.65 -1.73 0.50
CA ALA A 116 16.50 -1.44 -0.35
C ALA A 116 16.91 -0.59 -1.54
N LYS A 117 16.46 -0.98 -2.74
CA LYS A 117 16.58 -0.14 -3.94
C LYS A 117 15.54 0.96 -3.85
N LEU A 118 16.02 2.20 -3.81
CA LEU A 118 15.19 3.37 -3.65
C LEU A 118 14.83 3.93 -5.01
N ALA A 119 13.56 4.30 -5.18
CA ALA A 119 13.08 4.98 -6.36
C ALA A 119 11.97 5.96 -6.02
N ASN A 120 11.54 6.76 -6.98
CA ASN A 120 10.34 7.56 -6.82
C ASN A 120 9.09 6.65 -6.69
N TYR A 121 8.21 6.94 -5.72
CA TYR A 121 7.02 6.11 -5.43
C TYR A 121 6.06 5.91 -6.61
N LEU A 122 6.04 6.79 -7.60
CA LEU A 122 5.21 6.66 -8.80
C LEU A 122 5.54 5.39 -9.60
N GLY A 123 6.73 4.81 -9.44
CA GLY A 123 7.08 3.53 -10.07
C GLY A 123 6.32 2.33 -9.50
N LEU A 124 5.68 2.47 -8.33
CA LEU A 124 4.79 1.44 -7.78
C LEU A 124 3.43 1.41 -8.49
N GLU A 125 3.00 2.53 -9.07
CA GLU A 125 1.67 2.69 -9.65
C GLU A 125 1.69 2.36 -11.16
N PRO A 126 1.29 1.13 -11.56
CA PRO A 126 1.55 0.62 -12.91
C PRO A 126 0.83 1.43 -13.99
N TYR A 127 -0.33 2.01 -13.68
CA TYR A 127 -1.12 2.84 -14.59
C TYR A 127 -0.47 4.21 -14.90
N LEU A 128 0.61 4.59 -14.21
CA LEU A 128 1.42 5.77 -14.51
C LEU A 128 2.66 5.44 -15.37
N ASN A 129 2.89 4.16 -15.70
CA ASN A 129 4.08 3.69 -16.41
C ASN A 129 3.71 3.09 -17.78
N TYR A 130 3.67 3.93 -18.83
CA TYR A 130 3.05 3.57 -20.12
C TYR A 130 3.83 2.59 -21.00
N HIS A 131 5.13 2.39 -20.76
CA HIS A 131 5.95 1.55 -21.65
C HIS A 131 5.86 0.06 -21.32
N LYS A 132 5.75 -0.29 -20.03
CA LYS A 132 5.81 -1.69 -19.58
C LYS A 132 5.29 -1.86 -18.14
N PRO A 133 4.00 -1.67 -17.85
CA PRO A 133 3.48 -1.77 -16.48
C PRO A 133 3.89 -3.10 -15.82
N TRP A 134 4.39 -3.06 -14.58
CA TRP A 134 4.83 -4.27 -13.87
C TRP A 134 3.72 -5.33 -13.73
N THR A 135 2.47 -4.91 -13.75
CA THR A 135 1.28 -5.79 -13.73
C THR A 135 1.19 -6.72 -14.94
N GLN A 136 1.84 -6.39 -16.06
CA GLN A 136 1.95 -7.32 -17.18
C GLN A 136 2.74 -8.60 -16.83
N ALA A 137 3.64 -8.56 -15.83
CA ALA A 137 4.33 -9.75 -15.35
C ALA A 137 3.43 -10.69 -14.52
N LEU A 138 2.20 -10.29 -14.22
CA LEU A 138 1.20 -11.13 -13.53
C LEU A 138 0.52 -12.14 -14.46
N ALA A 139 0.85 -12.15 -15.77
CA ALA A 139 0.37 -13.16 -16.69
C ALA A 139 0.60 -14.57 -16.12
N ASP A 140 -0.48 -15.36 -16.09
CA ASP A 140 -0.52 -16.73 -15.58
C ASP A 140 -0.14 -16.88 -14.09
N LYS A 141 -0.12 -15.77 -13.32
CA LYS A 141 0.11 -15.77 -11.87
C LYS A 141 -1.20 -15.85 -11.10
N ARG A 142 -1.13 -16.46 -9.92
CA ARG A 142 -2.18 -16.40 -8.90
C ARG A 142 -1.86 -15.25 -7.97
N VAL A 143 -2.75 -14.26 -7.96
CA VAL A 143 -2.59 -13.01 -7.24
C VAL A 143 -3.57 -12.96 -6.09
N LEU A 144 -3.05 -12.84 -4.87
CA LEU A 144 -3.87 -12.58 -3.70
C LEU A 144 -3.99 -11.08 -3.49
N VAL A 145 -5.20 -10.53 -3.46
CA VAL A 145 -5.42 -9.11 -3.13
C VAL A 145 -5.99 -9.00 -1.73
N VAL A 146 -5.31 -8.27 -0.86
CA VAL A 146 -5.76 -8.03 0.52
C VAL A 146 -6.19 -6.57 0.63
N THR A 147 -7.49 -6.34 0.78
CA THR A 147 -8.09 -5.01 0.72
C THR A 147 -9.35 -4.96 1.58
N SER A 148 -9.70 -3.78 2.07
CA SER A 148 -11.00 -3.58 2.73
C SER A 148 -12.17 -3.51 1.75
N PHE A 149 -11.90 -3.24 0.46
CA PHE A 149 -12.88 -3.17 -0.63
C PHE A 149 -13.18 -4.53 -1.27
N ALA A 150 -13.29 -5.58 -0.47
CA ALA A 150 -13.24 -6.94 -0.98
C ALA A 150 -14.45 -7.30 -1.87
N GLN A 151 -15.66 -6.87 -1.51
CA GLN A 151 -16.86 -7.19 -2.30
C GLN A 151 -16.85 -6.45 -3.64
N THR A 152 -16.57 -5.15 -3.60
CA THR A 152 -16.45 -4.29 -4.78
C THR A 152 -15.36 -4.80 -5.71
N MET A 153 -14.20 -5.16 -5.16
CA MET A 153 -13.07 -5.66 -5.94
C MET A 153 -13.37 -7.02 -6.56
N THR A 154 -14.04 -7.91 -5.84
CA THR A 154 -14.48 -9.21 -6.38
C THR A 154 -15.39 -9.02 -7.59
N GLN A 155 -16.33 -8.07 -7.55
CA GLN A 155 -17.20 -7.75 -8.69
C GLN A 155 -16.44 -7.05 -9.84
N GLN A 156 -15.42 -6.27 -9.52
CA GLN A 156 -14.63 -5.54 -10.52
C GLN A 156 -13.63 -6.43 -11.26
N ILE A 157 -13.17 -7.54 -10.69
CA ILE A 157 -12.18 -8.42 -11.34
C ILE A 157 -12.60 -8.84 -12.76
N SER A 158 -13.86 -9.19 -12.97
CA SER A 158 -14.37 -9.56 -14.31
C SER A 158 -14.48 -8.39 -15.28
N ASN A 159 -14.33 -7.15 -14.81
CA ASN A 159 -14.45 -5.92 -15.59
C ASN A 159 -13.12 -5.18 -15.77
N ILE A 160 -12.00 -5.64 -15.18
CA ILE A 160 -10.70 -4.96 -15.17
C ILE A 160 -10.24 -4.55 -16.59
N SER A 161 -10.38 -5.42 -17.59
CA SER A 161 -9.97 -5.09 -18.97
C SER A 161 -10.77 -3.93 -19.55
N LYS A 162 -12.04 -3.80 -19.16
CA LYS A 162 -12.93 -2.72 -19.58
C LYS A 162 -12.65 -1.42 -18.80
N VAL A 163 -12.40 -1.52 -17.49
CA VAL A 163 -11.98 -0.39 -16.64
C VAL A 163 -10.79 0.34 -17.27
N TRP A 164 -9.79 -0.41 -17.74
CA TRP A 164 -8.56 0.14 -18.32
C TRP A 164 -8.56 0.25 -19.85
N MET A 165 -9.72 0.25 -20.51
CA MET A 165 -9.79 0.35 -21.98
C MET A 165 -9.20 1.66 -22.52
N ASN A 166 -9.34 2.77 -21.78
CA ASN A 166 -8.83 4.07 -22.20
C ASN A 166 -7.30 4.12 -22.09
N PHE A 167 -6.74 3.50 -21.05
CA PHE A 167 -5.29 3.26 -20.93
C PHE A 167 -4.78 2.48 -22.15
N GLN A 168 -5.45 1.39 -22.52
CA GLN A 168 -5.04 0.58 -23.67
C GLN A 168 -5.13 1.34 -24.99
N LYS A 169 -6.21 2.11 -25.22
CA LYS A 169 -6.34 2.97 -26.41
C LYS A 169 -5.22 4.00 -26.51
N LYS A 170 -4.83 4.61 -25.38
CA LYS A 170 -3.81 5.65 -25.31
C LYS A 170 -2.39 5.11 -25.49
N THR A 171 -2.10 3.94 -24.90
CA THR A 171 -0.73 3.42 -24.77
C THR A 171 -0.42 2.24 -25.69
N GLY A 172 -1.45 1.58 -26.24
CA GLY A 172 -1.32 0.30 -26.92
C GLY A 172 -1.04 -0.87 -25.98
N GLN A 173 -1.04 -0.66 -24.65
CA GLN A 173 -0.68 -1.67 -23.65
C GLN A 173 -1.90 -2.14 -22.86
N ILE A 174 -1.99 -3.43 -22.60
CA ILE A 174 -2.91 -3.97 -21.59
C ILE A 174 -2.28 -3.72 -20.22
N LEU A 175 -3.04 -3.16 -19.28
CA LEU A 175 -2.53 -2.90 -17.93
C LEU A 175 -2.39 -4.20 -17.13
N ILE A 176 -3.46 -4.99 -17.06
CA ILE A 176 -3.52 -6.24 -16.31
C ILE A 176 -3.87 -7.38 -17.28
N PRO A 177 -3.02 -8.41 -17.44
CA PRO A 177 -3.30 -9.55 -18.31
C PRO A 177 -4.54 -10.34 -17.87
N GLU A 178 -5.38 -10.76 -18.83
CA GLU A 178 -6.58 -11.56 -18.56
C GLU A 178 -6.27 -12.96 -18.00
N SER A 179 -5.05 -13.46 -18.24
CA SER A 179 -4.62 -14.76 -17.71
C SER A 179 -4.16 -14.71 -16.25
N ALA A 180 -4.04 -13.53 -15.65
CA ALA A 180 -3.83 -13.40 -14.21
C ALA A 180 -5.09 -13.83 -13.46
N SER A 181 -4.94 -14.65 -12.43
CA SER A 181 -6.05 -15.08 -11.56
C SER A 181 -5.99 -14.33 -10.24
N PHE A 182 -7.14 -13.90 -9.75
CA PHE A 182 -7.23 -13.06 -8.55
C PHE A 182 -8.10 -13.74 -7.49
N GLU A 183 -7.58 -13.84 -6.27
CA GLU A 183 -8.36 -14.15 -5.06
C GLU A 183 -8.34 -12.91 -4.16
N VAL A 184 -9.49 -12.55 -3.58
CA VAL A 184 -9.61 -11.35 -2.73
C VAL A 184 -9.88 -11.77 -1.28
N VAL A 185 -9.11 -11.20 -0.36
CA VAL A 185 -9.27 -11.37 1.08
C VAL A 185 -9.64 -10.03 1.71
N LYS A 186 -10.72 -10.02 2.51
CA LYS A 186 -11.22 -8.81 3.16
C LYS A 186 -10.34 -8.43 4.34
N PHE A 187 -9.80 -7.22 4.29
CA PHE A 187 -9.09 -6.62 5.41
C PHE A 187 -10.06 -5.79 6.27
N PRO A 188 -10.06 -5.93 7.60
CA PRO A 188 -10.92 -5.14 8.47
C PRO A 188 -10.38 -3.72 8.68
N TYR A 189 -11.25 -2.72 8.75
CA TYR A 189 -10.86 -1.34 9.08
C TYR A 189 -10.55 -1.22 10.58
N GLY A 190 -9.28 -1.19 10.96
CA GLY A 190 -8.89 -1.12 12.39
C GLY A 190 -9.33 0.17 13.12
N PHE A 191 -9.72 1.21 12.39
CA PHE A 191 -10.29 2.43 12.97
C PHE A 191 -11.81 2.32 13.21
N ASP A 192 -12.47 1.26 12.74
CA ASP A 192 -13.90 1.02 12.97
C ASP A 192 -14.13 0.49 14.40
N PRO A 193 -15.01 1.12 15.21
CA PRO A 193 -15.28 0.69 16.58
C PRO A 193 -15.73 -0.77 16.71
N GLU A 194 -16.50 -1.31 15.77
CA GLU A 194 -16.95 -2.70 15.82
C GLU A 194 -15.78 -3.67 15.60
N VAL A 195 -14.86 -3.31 14.69
CA VAL A 195 -13.62 -4.04 14.47
C VAL A 195 -12.75 -4.00 15.74
N GLN A 196 -12.64 -2.83 16.37
CA GLN A 196 -11.88 -2.70 17.62
C GLN A 196 -12.46 -3.54 18.74
N GLN A 197 -13.79 -3.55 18.90
CA GLN A 197 -14.48 -4.39 19.87
C GLN A 197 -14.27 -5.89 19.58
N LYS A 198 -14.31 -6.30 18.31
CA LYS A 198 -14.16 -7.70 17.90
C LYS A 198 -12.75 -8.24 18.13
N TYR A 199 -11.70 -7.48 17.80
CA TYR A 199 -10.32 -7.97 17.83
C TYR A 199 -9.53 -7.51 19.06
N GLY A 200 -9.91 -6.40 19.71
CA GLY A 200 -9.26 -5.84 20.89
C GLY A 200 -7.86 -5.23 20.67
N SER A 201 -7.13 -5.64 19.63
CA SER A 201 -5.81 -5.08 19.29
C SER A 201 -5.43 -5.27 17.82
N TRP A 202 -4.51 -4.43 17.34
CA TRP A 202 -3.90 -4.54 16.00
C TRP A 202 -3.12 -5.85 15.83
N GLN A 203 -2.51 -6.36 16.91
CA GLN A 203 -1.80 -7.65 16.91
C GLN A 203 -2.75 -8.80 16.59
N LYS A 204 -3.98 -8.77 17.12
CA LYS A 204 -5.00 -9.80 16.84
C LYS A 204 -5.49 -9.76 15.40
N ILE A 205 -5.66 -8.56 14.82
CA ILE A 205 -5.91 -8.44 13.37
C ILE A 205 -4.74 -9.05 12.59
N MET A 206 -3.51 -8.70 12.94
CA MET A 206 -2.32 -9.21 12.28
C MET A 206 -2.22 -10.74 12.36
N GLU A 207 -2.45 -11.35 13.53
CA GLU A 207 -2.48 -12.81 13.72
C GLU A 207 -3.51 -13.47 12.80
N MET A 208 -4.76 -12.98 12.83
CA MET A 208 -5.86 -13.53 12.03
C MET A 208 -5.57 -13.41 10.53
N MET A 209 -5.19 -12.23 10.06
CA MET A 209 -4.90 -12.01 8.64
C MET A 209 -3.71 -12.84 8.16
N THR A 210 -2.71 -13.07 9.02
CA THR A 210 -1.58 -13.93 8.68
C THR A 210 -2.01 -15.38 8.52
N ALA A 211 -2.86 -15.88 9.42
CA ALA A 211 -3.42 -17.22 9.32
C ALA A 211 -4.25 -17.37 8.04
N GLU A 212 -5.14 -16.43 7.74
CA GLU A 212 -5.97 -16.44 6.54
C GLU A 212 -5.12 -16.43 5.26
N ILE A 213 -4.14 -15.51 5.15
CA ILE A 213 -3.24 -15.42 4.01
C ILE A 213 -2.40 -16.69 3.85
N SER A 214 -1.91 -17.27 4.95
CA SER A 214 -1.08 -18.49 4.92
C SER A 214 -1.83 -19.71 4.37
N ALA A 215 -3.16 -19.73 4.49
CA ALA A 215 -4.00 -20.79 3.95
C ALA A 215 -4.27 -20.65 2.44
N LYS A 216 -3.92 -19.51 1.82
CA LYS A 216 -4.14 -19.25 0.39
C LYS A 216 -2.97 -19.70 -0.47
N ASN A 217 -3.27 -20.14 -1.69
CA ASN A 217 -2.26 -20.54 -2.67
C ASN A 217 -2.11 -19.46 -3.74
N PHE A 218 -1.01 -18.70 -3.68
CA PHE A 218 -0.76 -17.54 -4.54
C PHE A 218 0.74 -17.38 -4.75
N ASP A 219 1.11 -16.69 -5.82
CA ASP A 219 2.49 -16.41 -6.22
C ASP A 219 2.92 -14.99 -5.77
N VAL A 220 2.02 -14.02 -5.91
CA VAL A 220 2.24 -12.62 -5.53
C VAL A 220 1.01 -12.08 -4.78
N ALA A 221 1.22 -11.31 -3.72
CA ALA A 221 0.16 -10.57 -3.04
C ALA A 221 0.20 -9.07 -3.37
N ILE A 222 -0.97 -8.46 -3.56
CA ILE A 222 -1.14 -7.00 -3.64
C ILE A 222 -1.85 -6.52 -2.38
N LEU A 223 -1.25 -5.58 -1.66
CA LEU A 223 -1.68 -5.17 -0.32
C LEU A 223 -2.19 -3.71 -0.29
N GLY A 224 -3.48 -3.57 -0.04
CA GLY A 224 -4.22 -2.32 0.11
C GLY A 224 -4.79 -2.13 1.52
N CYS A 225 -4.02 -2.46 2.56
CA CYS A 225 -4.47 -2.46 3.95
C CYS A 225 -3.76 -1.41 4.84
N GLY A 226 -3.38 -0.27 4.26
CA GLY A 226 -2.82 0.88 4.97
C GLY A 226 -1.63 0.52 5.86
N ALA A 227 -1.67 0.95 7.12
CA ALA A 227 -0.64 0.76 8.15
C ALA A 227 -0.22 -0.70 8.36
N TYR A 228 -1.09 -1.66 8.05
CA TYR A 228 -0.81 -3.08 8.22
C TYR A 228 -0.03 -3.70 7.05
N SER A 229 0.04 -3.02 5.92
CA SER A 229 0.51 -3.61 4.66
C SER A 229 1.97 -4.07 4.71
N LEU A 230 2.90 -3.25 5.23
CA LEU A 230 4.30 -3.68 5.33
C LEU A 230 4.49 -4.81 6.34
N LEU A 231 3.75 -4.82 7.45
CA LEU A 231 3.81 -5.90 8.43
C LEU A 231 3.32 -7.23 7.82
N LEU A 232 2.29 -7.19 6.98
CA LEU A 232 1.84 -8.37 6.24
C LEU A 232 2.82 -8.76 5.14
N ALA A 233 3.39 -7.80 4.42
CA ALA A 233 4.39 -8.04 3.39
C ALA A 233 5.62 -8.78 3.94
N ASP A 234 6.11 -8.39 5.12
CA ASP A 234 7.18 -9.08 5.86
C ASP A 234 6.86 -10.56 6.09
N ARG A 235 5.63 -10.86 6.56
CA ARG A 235 5.20 -12.23 6.85
C ARG A 235 5.04 -13.05 5.57
N ILE A 236 4.51 -12.45 4.50
CA ILE A 236 4.38 -13.08 3.19
C ILE A 236 5.76 -13.41 2.62
N LYS A 237 6.72 -12.49 2.68
CA LYS A 237 8.10 -12.73 2.23
C LYS A 237 8.76 -13.88 2.97
N LYS A 238 8.61 -13.91 4.31
CA LYS A 238 9.13 -15.01 5.15
C LYS A 238 8.50 -16.36 4.84
N SER A 239 7.29 -16.39 4.28
CA SER A 239 6.65 -17.61 3.78
C SER A 239 7.14 -18.05 2.39
N GLY A 240 8.10 -17.33 1.80
CA GLY A 240 8.65 -17.62 0.47
C GLY A 240 7.78 -17.11 -0.68
N LYS A 241 6.97 -16.08 -0.47
CA LYS A 241 6.09 -15.48 -1.49
C LYS A 241 6.36 -13.98 -1.65
N SER A 242 5.90 -13.38 -2.73
CA SER A 242 6.11 -11.96 -2.99
C SER A 242 4.93 -11.10 -2.54
N ALA A 243 5.19 -9.86 -2.16
CA ALA A 243 4.16 -8.90 -1.77
C ALA A 243 4.46 -7.49 -2.30
N ILE A 244 3.42 -6.80 -2.79
CA ILE A 244 3.49 -5.44 -3.30
C ILE A 244 2.50 -4.58 -2.53
N HIS A 245 3.00 -3.65 -1.73
CA HIS A 245 2.19 -2.69 -1.00
C HIS A 245 1.91 -1.43 -1.84
N LEU A 246 0.66 -1.26 -2.25
CA LEU A 246 0.20 -0.06 -2.98
C LEU A 246 -0.59 0.90 -2.09
N GLY A 247 -1.09 0.43 -0.95
CA GLY A 247 -1.95 1.21 -0.06
C GLY A 247 -3.26 1.55 -0.77
N GLY A 248 -3.74 2.79 -0.62
CA GLY A 248 -4.96 3.26 -1.28
C GLY A 248 -4.96 3.09 -2.80
N SER A 249 -3.80 3.20 -3.45
CA SER A 249 -3.65 3.01 -4.91
C SER A 249 -4.10 1.63 -5.40
N THR A 250 -4.21 0.64 -4.49
CA THR A 250 -4.79 -0.68 -4.81
C THR A 250 -6.21 -0.55 -5.34
N GLN A 251 -7.06 0.34 -4.79
CA GLN A 251 -8.45 0.44 -5.22
C GLN A 251 -8.56 0.92 -6.68
N ILE A 252 -7.70 1.86 -7.06
CA ILE A 252 -7.67 2.42 -8.42
C ILE A 252 -7.25 1.36 -9.42
N LEU A 253 -6.26 0.53 -9.08
CA LEU A 253 -5.79 -0.55 -9.94
C LEU A 253 -6.93 -1.50 -10.38
N PHE A 254 -7.96 -1.65 -9.54
CA PHE A 254 -9.12 -2.51 -9.77
C PHE A 254 -10.40 -1.73 -10.13
N GLY A 255 -10.30 -0.49 -10.61
CA GLY A 255 -11.47 0.25 -11.11
C GLY A 255 -12.40 0.82 -10.04
N ILE A 256 -11.92 0.92 -8.80
CA ILE A 256 -12.69 1.45 -7.68
C ILE A 256 -12.33 2.93 -7.48
N ARG A 257 -13.32 3.80 -7.61
CA ARG A 257 -13.21 5.26 -7.49
C ARG A 257 -13.06 5.67 -6.03
N GLY A 258 -12.56 6.89 -5.82
CA GLY A 258 -12.51 7.55 -4.53
C GLY A 258 -12.15 9.02 -4.75
N SER A 259 -12.73 9.92 -3.96
CA SER A 259 -12.58 11.37 -4.15
C SER A 259 -11.13 11.88 -4.11
N ARG A 260 -10.19 11.12 -3.51
CA ARG A 260 -8.74 11.42 -3.54
C ARG A 260 -8.15 11.58 -4.95
N TRP A 261 -8.72 10.92 -5.96
CA TRP A 261 -8.15 10.89 -7.31
C TRP A 261 -8.96 11.70 -8.34
N GLU A 262 -10.15 12.16 -7.99
CA GLU A 262 -11.10 12.75 -8.95
C GLU A 262 -10.72 14.15 -9.43
N ASP A 263 -9.69 14.76 -8.85
CA ASP A 263 -9.10 16.01 -9.32
C ASP A 263 -7.86 15.80 -10.21
N LYS A 264 -7.41 14.55 -10.41
CA LYS A 264 -6.19 14.24 -11.16
C LYS A 264 -6.48 14.02 -12.64
N SER A 265 -5.82 14.79 -13.52
CA SER A 265 -6.02 14.68 -14.97
C SER A 265 -5.77 13.27 -15.50
N TRP A 266 -4.71 12.60 -15.05
CA TRP A 266 -4.42 11.22 -15.47
C TRP A 266 -5.53 10.24 -15.09
N PHE A 267 -6.24 10.48 -13.98
CA PHE A 267 -7.33 9.62 -13.53
C PHE A 267 -8.59 9.90 -14.36
N LEU A 268 -8.95 11.18 -14.51
CA LEU A 268 -10.09 11.62 -15.32
C LEU A 268 -10.02 11.12 -16.76
N GLU A 269 -8.83 11.11 -17.37
CA GLU A 269 -8.60 10.58 -18.72
C GLU A 269 -8.89 9.08 -18.87
N ASN A 270 -8.84 8.32 -17.77
CA ASN A 270 -9.06 6.87 -17.77
C ASN A 270 -10.50 6.47 -17.44
N LEU A 271 -11.32 7.38 -16.91
CA LEU A 271 -12.70 7.11 -16.50
C LEU A 271 -13.58 6.67 -17.68
N ASN A 272 -14.48 5.74 -17.40
CA ASN A 272 -15.53 5.22 -18.28
C ASN A 272 -16.60 4.53 -17.42
N ASP A 273 -17.65 3.99 -18.06
CA ASP A 273 -18.82 3.41 -17.39
C ASP A 273 -18.54 2.17 -16.53
N TYR A 274 -17.35 1.56 -16.63
CA TYR A 274 -16.98 0.37 -15.85
C TYR A 274 -16.34 0.68 -14.50
N TRP A 275 -15.96 1.94 -14.26
CA TRP A 275 -15.47 2.40 -12.97
C TRP A 275 -16.62 2.54 -11.97
N THR A 276 -16.43 2.02 -10.75
CA THR A 276 -17.47 2.06 -9.71
C THR A 276 -16.97 2.70 -8.43
N TYR A 277 -17.87 3.27 -7.62
CA TYR A 277 -17.57 3.57 -6.22
C TYR A 277 -17.63 2.30 -5.37
N PRO A 278 -17.03 2.30 -4.17
CA PRO A 278 -17.19 1.21 -3.22
C PRO A 278 -18.66 0.89 -2.90
N LEU A 279 -18.96 -0.41 -2.85
CA LEU A 279 -20.24 -0.92 -2.34
C LEU A 279 -20.41 -0.60 -0.86
N ASP A 280 -21.66 -0.56 -0.39
CA ASP A 280 -21.96 -0.23 1.00
C ASP A 280 -21.40 -1.28 1.97
N GLU A 281 -21.33 -2.55 1.58
CA GLU A 281 -20.76 -3.64 2.40
C GLU A 281 -19.25 -3.51 2.64
N ASP A 282 -18.56 -2.70 1.84
CA ASP A 282 -17.14 -2.40 1.96
C ASP A 282 -16.85 -1.07 2.66
N LYS A 283 -17.89 -0.33 3.06
CA LYS A 283 -17.75 0.91 3.82
C LYS A 283 -17.65 0.59 5.32
N PRO A 284 -16.73 1.21 6.06
CA PRO A 284 -16.82 1.22 7.52
C PRO A 284 -17.99 2.11 7.97
N GLN A 285 -18.27 2.16 9.26
CA GLN A 285 -19.27 3.07 9.80
C GLN A 285 -19.04 4.53 9.34
N GLU A 286 -20.10 5.27 9.02
CA GLU A 286 -20.02 6.62 8.41
C GLU A 286 -19.17 7.61 9.23
N LYS A 287 -19.33 7.59 10.56
CA LYS A 287 -18.53 8.43 11.46
C LYS A 287 -17.04 8.08 11.41
N ALA A 288 -16.71 6.80 11.23
CA ALA A 288 -15.34 6.33 11.13
C ALA A 288 -14.70 6.73 9.78
N MET A 289 -15.48 6.68 8.68
CA MET A 289 -15.03 7.16 7.37
C MET A 289 -14.58 8.62 7.38
N LYS A 290 -15.36 9.51 8.02
CA LYS A 290 -15.05 10.95 8.10
C LYS A 290 -13.70 11.23 8.78
N ASN A 291 -13.30 10.40 9.74
CA ASN A 291 -12.02 10.52 10.45
C ASN A 291 -10.83 10.02 9.61
N CYS A 292 -11.07 9.17 8.61
CA CYS A 292 -10.07 8.71 7.66
C CYS A 292 -10.00 9.67 6.46
N GLU A 293 -9.27 10.78 6.65
CA GLU A 293 -8.94 11.73 5.58
C GLU A 293 -10.18 12.24 4.83
N ASN A 294 -11.23 12.62 5.58
CA ASN A 294 -12.52 13.10 5.04
C ASN A 294 -13.19 12.11 4.08
N ALA A 295 -13.09 10.82 4.38
CA ALA A 295 -13.65 9.73 3.58
C ALA A 295 -13.14 9.68 2.13
N CYS A 296 -11.90 10.11 1.87
CA CYS A 296 -11.42 10.29 0.49
C CYS A 296 -11.26 9.00 -0.36
N TYR A 297 -11.41 7.83 0.25
CA TYR A 297 -11.35 6.53 -0.41
C TYR A 297 -12.72 5.96 -0.80
N TRP A 298 -13.80 6.59 -0.35
CA TRP A 298 -15.19 6.23 -0.63
C TRP A 298 -15.87 7.32 -1.46
#